data_AF-U7QNZ5-F1
#
_entry.id   AF-U7QNZ5-F1
#
_cell.length_a   1.000
_cell.length_b   1.000
_cell.length_c   1.000
_cell.angle_alpha   90.00
_cell.angle_beta   90.00
_cell.angle_gamma   90.00
#
_symmetry.space_group_name_H-M   'P 1'
#
loop_
_entity.id
_entity.type
_entity.pdbx_description
1 polymer ?
#
loop_
_entity_poly.entity_id
_entity_poly.type
_entity_poly.pdbx_seq_one_letter_code
_entity_poly.pdbx_strand_id
1 'polypeptide(L)'
;MIFRNIKKELRHSQENLLEAQRVAHVGNWEYDFNTNEVTWSEEVFQVFGLTPTPEQLNFDQVEKLIHPEDRDFWQTSVYEIVAI
;
A
#
# COMPACT_ATOMS: atom_id res chain seq x y z
N MET A 1 33.67 -1.38 0.35
CA MET A 1 33.33 0.06 0.25
C MET A 1 32.07 0.29 -0.57
N ILE A 2 31.97 -0.29 -1.79
CA ILE A 2 30.80 -0.20 -2.69
C ILE A 2 29.46 -0.57 -2.02
N PHE A 3 29.39 -1.71 -1.32
CA PHE A 3 28.17 -2.16 -0.62
C PHE A 3 27.64 -1.15 0.42
N ARG A 4 28.52 -0.40 1.10
CA ARG A 4 28.10 0.63 2.07
C ARG A 4 27.45 1.82 1.36
N ASN A 5 28.00 2.22 0.22
CA ASN A 5 27.43 3.32 -0.56
C ASN A 5 26.09 2.92 -1.17
N ILE A 6 25.96 1.72 -1.74
CA ILE A 6 24.70 1.22 -2.29
C ILE A 6 23.59 1.23 -1.21
N LYS A 7 23.88 0.70 -0.01
CA LYS A 7 22.91 0.71 1.10
C LYS A 7 22.51 2.13 1.52
N LYS A 8 23.46 3.07 1.53
CA LYS A 8 23.21 4.45 1.91
C LYS A 8 22.31 5.15 0.89
N GLU A 9 22.60 5.00 -0.40
CA GLU A 9 21.80 5.58 -1.48
C GLU A 9 20.39 4.98 -1.50
N LEU A 10 20.26 3.66 -1.31
CA LEU A 10 18.96 3.00 -1.22
C LEU A 10 18.12 3.57 -0.07
N ARG A 11 18.70 3.68 1.13
CA ARG A 11 18.01 4.25 2.29
C ARG A 11 17.57 5.69 2.04
N HIS A 12 18.46 6.51 1.46
CA HIS A 12 18.15 7.91 1.18
C HIS A 12 17.01 8.05 0.15
N SER A 13 17.00 7.18 -0.88
CA SER A 13 15.90 7.12 -1.84
C SER A 13 14.58 6.71 -1.17
N GLN A 14 14.61 5.72 -0.28
CA GLN A 14 13.43 5.27 0.48
C GLN A 14 12.90 6.37 1.41
N GLU A 15 13.77 7.10 2.11
CA GLU A 15 13.39 8.23 2.97
C GLU A 15 12.73 9.35 2.15
N ASN A 16 13.29 9.69 0.98
CA ASN A 16 12.72 10.71 0.10
C ASN A 16 11.37 10.28 -0.47
N LEU A 17 11.20 9.00 -0.83
CA LEU A 17 9.94 8.46 -1.30
C LEU A 17 8.85 8.51 -0.22
N LEU A 18 9.19 8.10 1.01
CA LEU A 18 8.27 8.16 2.15
C LEU A 18 7.81 9.59 2.42
N GLU A 19 8.74 10.55 2.39
CA GLU A 19 8.40 11.96 2.59
C GLU A 19 7.52 12.52 1.45
N ALA A 20 7.83 12.17 0.20
CA ALA A 20 7.01 12.58 -0.94
C ALA A 20 5.58 12.04 -0.84
N GLN A 21 5.41 10.77 -0.44
CA GLN A 21 4.09 10.15 -0.22
C GLN A 21 3.32 10.87 0.87
N ARG A 22 3.97 11.15 2.01
CA ARG A 22 3.38 11.88 3.14
C ARG A 22 2.95 13.29 2.78
N VAL A 23 3.81 14.05 2.10
CA VAL A 23 3.50 15.44 1.72
C VAL A 23 2.38 15.47 0.68
N ALA A 24 2.38 14.55 -0.28
CA ALA A 24 1.37 14.49 -1.32
C ALA A 24 0.05 13.83 -0.87
N HIS A 25 0.03 13.15 0.28
CA HIS A 25 -1.06 12.30 0.74
C HIS A 25 -1.41 11.23 -0.30
N VAL A 26 -0.39 10.56 -0.83
CA VAL A 26 -0.50 9.52 -1.86
C VAL A 26 0.04 8.21 -1.32
N GLY A 27 -0.87 7.25 -1.11
CA GLY A 27 -0.53 5.87 -0.80
C GLY A 27 -0.26 5.04 -2.04
N ASN A 28 0.67 4.09 -1.94
CA ASN A 28 0.83 2.99 -2.89
C ASN A 28 0.49 1.64 -2.24
N TRP A 29 0.19 0.67 -3.10
CA TRP A 29 0.01 -0.72 -2.73
C TRP A 29 0.55 -1.61 -3.84
N GLU A 30 0.95 -2.81 -3.45
CA GLU A 30 1.52 -3.82 -4.34
C GLU A 30 0.84 -5.16 -4.07
N TYR A 31 0.52 -5.90 -5.13
CA TYR A 31 -0.07 -7.21 -5.05
C TYR A 31 0.88 -8.25 -5.63
N ASP A 32 1.25 -9.25 -4.83
CA ASP A 32 2.05 -10.39 -5.29
C ASP A 32 1.12 -11.56 -5.66
N PHE A 33 1.02 -11.85 -6.95
CA PHE A 33 0.20 -12.94 -7.49
C PHE A 33 0.70 -14.33 -7.09
N ASN A 34 1.97 -14.50 -6.71
CA ASN A 34 2.52 -15.80 -6.32
C ASN A 34 2.16 -16.15 -4.87
N THR A 35 2.18 -15.15 -3.98
CA THR A 35 1.85 -15.33 -2.56
C THR A 35 0.40 -14.97 -2.23
N ASN A 36 -0.30 -14.30 -3.15
CA ASN A 36 -1.65 -13.78 -2.97
C ASN A 36 -1.72 -12.77 -1.81
N GLU A 37 -0.64 -12.02 -1.61
CA GLU A 37 -0.49 -11.01 -0.56
C GLU A 37 -0.54 -9.60 -1.14
N VAL A 38 -1.15 -8.69 -0.39
CA VAL A 38 -1.16 -7.25 -0.69
C VAL A 38 -0.33 -6.50 0.35
N THR A 39 0.57 -5.66 -0.12
CA THR A 39 1.37 -4.77 0.73
C THR A 39 0.89 -3.35 0.53
N TRP A 40 0.69 -2.63 1.63
CA TRP A 40 0.26 -1.23 1.64
C TRP A 40 1.37 -0.37 2.20
N SER A 41 1.62 0.77 1.58
CA SER A 41 2.45 1.81 2.18
C SER A 41 1.83 2.37 3.45
N GLU A 42 2.65 2.93 4.34
CA GLU A 42 2.20 3.58 5.58
C GLU A 42 1.17 4.68 5.31
N GLU A 43 1.33 5.42 4.21
CA GLU A 43 0.44 6.51 3.83
C GLU A 43 -1.00 6.03 3.51
N VAL A 44 -1.18 4.79 3.04
CA VAL A 44 -2.53 4.23 2.83
C VAL A 44 -3.32 4.19 4.14
N PHE A 45 -2.68 3.82 5.24
CA PHE A 45 -3.33 3.81 6.55
C PHE A 45 -3.73 5.22 6.97
N GLN A 46 -2.88 6.23 6.72
CA GLN A 46 -3.20 7.63 7.00
C GLN A 46 -4.39 8.12 6.16
N VAL A 47 -4.43 7.78 4.87
CA VAL A 47 -5.55 8.12 3.97
C VAL A 47 -6.86 7.51 4.47
N PHE A 48 -6.85 6.27 4.98
CA PHE A 48 -8.03 5.65 5.59
C PHE A 48 -8.30 6.08 7.06
N GLY A 49 -7.47 6.93 7.64
CA GLY A 49 -7.59 7.36 9.04
C GLY A 49 -7.30 6.25 10.07
N LEU A 50 -6.50 5.27 9.69
CA LEU A 50 -6.11 4.12 10.50
C LEU A 50 -4.70 4.30 11.08
N THR A 51 -4.47 3.68 12.24
CA THR A 51 -3.10 3.50 12.76
C THR A 51 -2.43 2.36 11.99
N PRO A 52 -1.20 2.52 11.47
CA PRO A 52 -0.46 1.44 10.83
C PRO A 52 -0.33 0.23 11.77
N THR A 53 -0.79 -0.94 11.33
CA THR A 53 -0.68 -2.19 12.09
C THR A 53 0.36 -3.13 11.47
N PRO A 54 1.01 -4.00 12.26
CA PRO A 54 1.88 -5.04 11.71
C PRO A 54 1.12 -6.06 10.85
N GLU A 55 -0.17 -6.21 11.13
CA GLU A 55 -1.09 -7.01 10.32
C GLU A 55 -1.39 -6.26 9.02
N GLN A 56 -1.03 -6.89 7.89
CA GLN A 56 -1.36 -6.38 6.56
C GLN A 56 -2.88 -6.37 6.39
N LEU A 57 -3.43 -5.23 5.95
CA LEU A 57 -4.80 -5.16 5.48
C LEU A 57 -4.94 -6.11 4.28
N ASN A 58 -5.97 -6.95 4.25
CA ASN A 58 -6.37 -7.63 3.02
C ASN A 58 -7.50 -6.87 2.33
N PHE A 59 -7.84 -7.24 1.09
CA PHE A 59 -8.89 -6.56 0.34
C PHE A 59 -10.25 -6.60 1.05
N ASP A 60 -10.59 -7.69 1.74
CA ASP A 60 -11.84 -7.82 2.52
C ASP A 60 -11.91 -6.85 3.71
N GLN A 61 -10.77 -6.55 4.34
CA GLN A 61 -10.68 -5.56 5.40
C GLN A 61 -10.83 -4.14 4.85
N VAL A 62 -10.23 -3.86 3.69
CA VAL A 62 -10.36 -2.56 3.00
C VAL A 62 -11.80 -2.32 2.56
N GLU A 63 -12.49 -3.34 2.03
CA GLU A 63 -13.90 -3.24 1.63
C GLU A 63 -14.80 -2.74 2.77
N LYS A 64 -14.53 -3.15 4.02
CA LYS A 64 -15.30 -2.71 5.19
C LYS A 64 -15.13 -1.22 5.50
N LEU A 65 -14.03 -0.62 5.07
CA LEU A 65 -13.75 0.81 5.21
C LEU A 65 -14.39 1.64 4.09
N ILE A 66 -14.74 1.00 2.98
CA ILE A 66 -15.39 1.64 1.84
C ILE A 66 -16.87 1.86 2.14
N HIS A 67 -17.37 3.00 1.68
CA HIS A 67 -18.78 3.38 1.80
C HIS A 67 -19.67 2.28 1.21
N PRO A 68 -20.78 1.87 1.87
CA PRO A 68 -21.59 0.74 1.42
C PRO A 68 -22.04 0.80 -0.04
N GLU A 69 -22.29 2.00 -0.57
CA GLU A 69 -22.72 2.21 -1.96
C GLU A 69 -21.62 1.95 -2.99
N ASP A 70 -20.34 2.04 -2.57
CA ASP A 70 -19.19 1.87 -3.45
C ASP A 70 -18.57 0.47 -3.36
N ARG A 71 -19.07 -0.40 -2.47
CA ARG A 71 -18.51 -1.74 -2.23
C ARG A 71 -18.61 -2.64 -3.45
N ASP A 72 -19.73 -2.60 -4.16
CA ASP A 72 -19.92 -3.40 -5.39
C ASP A 72 -18.91 -2.98 -6.47
N PHE A 73 -18.65 -1.67 -6.60
CA PHE A 73 -17.66 -1.13 -7.52
C PHE A 73 -16.24 -1.53 -7.12
N TRP A 74 -15.92 -1.44 -5.82
CA TRP A 74 -14.64 -1.90 -5.28
C TRP A 74 -14.40 -3.38 -5.55
N GLN A 75 -15.36 -4.23 -5.21
CA GLN A 75 -15.25 -5.68 -5.35
C GLN A 75 -14.99 -6.06 -6.81
N THR A 76 -15.74 -5.46 -7.73
CA THR A 76 -15.55 -5.66 -9.18
C THR A 76 -14.14 -5.26 -9.62
N SER A 77 -13.69 -4.08 -9.20
CA SER A 77 -12.37 -3.54 -9.54
C SER A 77 -11.23 -4.43 -9.01
N VAL A 78 -11.34 -4.92 -7.77
CA VAL A 78 -10.34 -5.82 -7.18
C VAL A 78 -10.30 -7.16 -7.90
N TYR A 79 -11.47 -7.74 -8.23
CA TYR A 79 -11.52 -8.99 -8.98
C TYR A 79 -10.88 -8.86 -10.37
N GLU A 80 -11.10 -7.74 -11.06
CA GLU A 80 -10.47 -7.50 -12.37
C GLU A 80 -8.94 -7.42 -12.30
N ILE A 81 -8.39 -6.87 -11.22
CA ILE A 81 -6.93 -6.75 -11.03
C ILE A 81 -6.30 -8.09 -10.63
N VAL A 82 -6.97 -8.86 -9.78
CA VAL A 82 -6.44 -10.11 -9.22
C VAL A 82 -6.65 -11.32 -10.16
N ALA A 83 -7.60 -11.23 -11.12
CA ALA A 83 -7.93 -12.32 -12.04
C ALA A 83 -7.06 -12.40 -13.33
N ILE A 84 -5.97 -11.63 -13.41
CA ILE A 84 -4.97 -11.66 -14.49
C ILE A 84 -3.80 -12.57 -14.09
#